data_AF-A0A7S0NJC6-F1
#
_entry.id   AF-A0A7S0NJC6-F1
#
_cell.length_a   1.000
_cell.length_b   1.000
_cell.length_c   1.000
_cell.angle_alpha   90.00
_cell.angle_beta   90.00
_cell.angle_gamma   90.00
#
_symmetry.space_group_name_H-M   'P 1'
#
loop_
_entity.id
_entity.type
_entity.pdbx_description
1 polymer ?
#
loop_
_entity_poly.entity_id
_entity_poly.type
_entity_poly.pdbx_seq_one_letter_code
_entity_poly.pdbx_strand_id
1 'polypeptide(L)'
;GNGGSEGKSSDDGASSPTANGTPSIVVEDAARNLTITESLELLFDRIGADHPRHDSDFRRVTLGGRRLAGGGSGGWIDHILRAVGVGQPSASTGRGFIGPLPRPAGPSEKFGDPLTAPLPRAPNLKIYCLYGVGKPTERAYRYVHRPGQPERPFALDVSVHGRGVERGVTSVDGDGSIPLVSLGYMCASGWRDGSRLNPAGAEVKIVEYNHRAMSLWGGGIQEGRFSGDHVNIMGNHEMIETVLEVVTGHGSGVQERIYSGVRQIADNVRRLRDARRGTR
;
A
#
# COMPACT_ATOMS: atom_id res chain seq x y z
N GLY A 1 18.82 67.16 29.21
CA GLY A 1 17.79 66.14 29.47
C GLY A 1 18.46 64.80 29.42
N ASN A 2 18.66 64.19 30.58
CA ASN A 2 19.35 62.91 30.77
C ASN A 2 18.31 61.96 31.37
N GLY A 3 17.96 60.88 30.66
CA GLY A 3 16.94 59.92 31.08
C GLY A 3 17.58 58.70 31.74
N GLY A 4 17.10 58.36 32.93
CA GLY A 4 17.42 57.12 33.64
C GLY A 4 16.14 56.43 34.12
N SER A 5 16.31 55.15 34.49
CA SER A 5 15.59 54.33 35.50
C SER A 5 15.46 52.88 35.01
N GLU A 6 16.05 51.92 35.75
CA GLU A 6 15.39 50.97 36.69
C GLU A 6 14.79 49.76 35.95
N GLY A 7 14.92 48.51 36.36
CA GLY A 7 15.08 47.91 37.69
C GLY A 7 14.10 46.73 37.73
N LYS A 8 14.59 45.50 37.65
CA LYS A 8 13.78 44.25 37.65
C LYS A 8 13.43 43.85 39.08
N SER A 9 12.13 43.64 39.36
CA SER A 9 11.63 42.58 40.26
C SER A 9 10.13 42.40 40.06
N SER A 10 9.67 41.14 40.09
CA SER A 10 8.36 40.69 40.57
C SER A 10 8.33 39.16 40.47
N ASP A 11 8.45 38.52 41.63
CA ASP A 11 8.12 37.12 41.88
C ASP A 11 6.60 36.91 41.78
N ASP A 12 6.17 35.68 41.47
CA ASP A 12 4.98 35.08 42.07
C ASP A 12 4.99 33.55 41.89
N GLY A 13 4.72 32.82 42.97
CA GLY A 13 4.06 31.51 42.92
C GLY A 13 4.86 30.29 43.40
N ALA A 14 4.67 29.94 44.68
CA ALA A 14 5.32 28.85 45.41
C ALA A 14 4.73 27.43 45.19
N SER A 15 5.60 26.40 45.26
CA SER A 15 5.47 25.05 45.91
C SER A 15 4.39 24.04 45.39
N SER A 16 4.53 22.71 45.30
CA SER A 16 5.33 21.62 45.93
C SER A 16 5.39 20.35 44.98
N PRO A 17 5.62 19.09 45.42
CA PRO A 17 6.92 18.41 45.51
C PRO A 17 7.04 17.08 44.70
N THR A 18 8.30 16.72 44.39
CA THR A 18 8.89 15.37 44.21
C THR A 18 8.05 14.21 43.63
N ALA A 19 8.47 13.73 42.45
CA ALA A 19 8.42 12.31 42.09
C ALA A 19 9.85 11.84 41.75
N ASN A 20 10.47 11.14 42.70
CA ASN A 20 11.70 10.38 42.50
C ASN A 20 11.44 9.22 41.53
N GLY A 21 12.37 8.98 40.60
CA GLY A 21 12.53 7.69 39.93
C GLY A 21 12.13 7.63 38.46
N THR A 22 12.85 8.34 37.59
CA THR A 22 12.97 7.90 36.19
C THR A 22 14.41 7.44 36.00
N PRO A 23 14.69 6.20 35.59
CA PRO A 23 16.05 5.84 35.20
C PRO A 23 16.40 6.71 33.99
N SER A 24 17.46 7.50 34.10
CA SER A 24 18.03 8.23 32.97
C SER A 24 18.36 7.23 31.87
N ILE A 25 17.61 7.27 30.77
CA ILE A 25 17.94 6.55 29.55
C ILE A 25 19.23 7.18 29.04
N VAL A 26 20.35 6.52 29.29
CA VAL A 26 21.61 6.80 28.63
C VAL A 26 21.40 6.43 27.16
N VAL A 27 21.16 7.43 26.32
CA VAL A 27 21.21 7.27 24.87
C VAL A 27 22.69 7.30 24.48
N GLU A 28 23.38 6.18 24.70
CA GLU A 28 24.57 5.86 23.93
C GLU A 28 24.12 5.14 22.66
N ASP A 29 23.88 5.89 21.59
CA ASP A 29 24.09 5.33 20.27
C ASP A 29 24.51 6.44 19.31
N ALA A 30 25.78 6.36 18.89
CA ALA A 30 26.34 7.21 17.85
C ALA A 30 25.48 7.07 16.58
N ALA A 31 25.21 8.19 15.91
CA ALA A 31 24.54 8.22 14.62
C ALA A 31 25.35 7.41 13.59
N ARG A 32 25.06 6.11 13.47
CA ARG A 32 25.60 5.25 12.44
C ARG A 32 24.84 5.53 11.14
N ASN A 33 25.56 5.69 10.04
CA ASN A 33 24.97 5.69 8.70
C ASN A 33 24.49 4.26 8.40
N LEU A 34 23.27 3.97 8.81
CA LEU A 34 22.62 2.69 8.57
C LEU A 34 22.16 2.63 7.11
N THR A 35 22.37 1.48 6.48
CA THR A 35 21.69 1.16 5.23
C THR A 35 20.17 1.10 5.48
N ILE A 36 19.37 1.21 4.41
CA ILE A 36 17.90 1.09 4.50
C ILE A 36 17.51 -0.24 5.17
N THR A 37 18.24 -1.31 4.86
CA THR A 37 18.03 -2.65 5.43
C THR A 37 18.31 -2.67 6.94
N GLU A 38 19.44 -2.11 7.38
CA GLU A 38 19.79 -2.06 8.81
C GLU A 38 18.84 -1.14 9.60
N SER A 39 18.39 -0.06 8.99
CA SER A 39 17.39 0.85 9.59
C SER A 39 16.05 0.16 9.78
N LEU A 40 15.62 -0.63 8.79
CA LEU A 40 14.41 -1.44 8.88
C LEU A 40 14.56 -2.55 9.92
N GLU A 41 15.69 -3.27 9.93
CA GLU A 41 15.97 -4.30 10.93
C GLU A 41 15.90 -3.74 12.37
N LEU A 42 16.48 -2.58 12.63
CA LEU A 42 16.43 -1.94 13.96
C LEU A 42 15.01 -1.50 14.35
N LEU A 43 14.25 -0.94 13.40
CA LEU A 43 12.87 -0.55 13.62
C LEU A 43 11.99 -1.77 13.95
N PHE A 44 12.19 -2.88 13.25
CA PHE A 44 11.46 -4.12 13.48
C PHE A 44 11.92 -4.88 14.72
N ASP A 45 13.21 -4.84 15.08
CA ASP A 45 13.70 -5.38 16.34
C ASP A 45 13.03 -4.69 17.54
N ARG A 46 12.85 -3.36 17.44
CA ARG A 46 12.16 -2.57 18.46
C ARG A 46 10.67 -2.92 18.54
N ILE A 47 9.95 -2.98 17.41
CA ILE A 47 8.51 -3.28 17.37
C ILE A 47 8.21 -4.75 17.70
N GLY A 48 9.08 -5.66 17.26
CA GLY A 48 8.97 -7.10 17.49
C GLY A 48 9.14 -7.48 18.96
N ALA A 49 9.95 -6.73 19.71
CA ALA A 49 10.10 -6.89 21.16
C ALA A 49 8.78 -6.67 21.92
N ASP A 50 7.92 -5.78 21.43
CA ASP A 50 6.59 -5.51 22.01
C ASP A 50 5.55 -6.58 21.63
N HIS A 51 5.83 -7.40 20.61
CA HIS A 51 4.93 -8.44 20.10
C HIS A 51 5.63 -9.80 19.86
N PRO A 52 6.20 -10.43 20.92
CA PRO A 52 7.11 -11.56 20.80
C PRO A 52 6.45 -12.84 20.24
N ARG A 53 5.12 -12.95 20.30
CA ARG A 53 4.39 -14.12 19.80
C ARG A 53 4.37 -14.23 18.27
N HIS A 54 4.62 -13.13 17.55
CA HIS A 54 4.53 -13.09 16.09
C HIS A 54 5.75 -12.47 15.40
N ASP A 55 6.77 -12.04 16.16
CA ASP A 55 8.00 -11.42 15.64
C ASP A 55 8.66 -12.21 14.49
N SER A 56 8.77 -13.53 14.66
CA SER A 56 9.39 -14.40 13.63
C SER A 56 8.59 -14.49 12.33
N ASP A 57 7.27 -14.29 12.38
CA ASP A 57 6.39 -14.27 11.22
C ASP A 57 6.39 -12.87 10.56
N PHE A 58 6.28 -11.81 11.36
CA PHE A 58 6.37 -10.42 10.88
C PHE A 58 7.70 -10.13 10.19
N ARG A 59 8.83 -10.54 10.79
CA ARG A 59 10.16 -10.41 10.15
C ARG A 59 10.25 -11.17 8.83
N ARG A 60 9.65 -12.35 8.75
CA ARG A 60 9.67 -13.14 7.52
C ARG A 60 8.90 -12.45 6.39
N VAL A 61 7.75 -11.86 6.72
CA VAL A 61 6.92 -11.10 5.76
C VAL A 61 7.63 -9.83 5.31
N THR A 62 8.23 -9.09 6.25
CA THR A 62 8.75 -7.75 5.95
C THR A 62 10.19 -7.76 5.43
N LEU A 63 11.03 -8.67 5.92
CA LEU A 63 12.47 -8.72 5.60
C LEU A 63 12.84 -9.92 4.71
N GLY A 64 11.94 -10.90 4.55
CA GLY A 64 12.10 -11.98 3.58
C GLY A 64 13.27 -12.94 3.83
N GLY A 65 13.80 -13.05 5.05
CA GLY A 65 15.00 -13.86 5.34
C GLY A 65 14.97 -14.63 6.66
N ARG A 66 15.62 -15.80 6.69
CA ARG A 66 16.08 -16.45 7.93
C ARG A 66 17.33 -15.71 8.42
N ARG A 67 17.49 -15.53 9.74
CA ARG A 67 18.82 -15.38 10.34
C ARG A 67 19.64 -16.62 9.95
N LEU A 68 20.56 -16.47 9.00
CA LEU A 68 21.64 -17.43 8.86
C LEU A 68 22.60 -17.17 10.02
N ALA A 69 22.99 -18.24 10.72
CA ALA A 69 24.07 -18.16 11.70
C ALA A 69 25.35 -17.79 10.92
N GLY A 70 25.72 -16.52 10.97
CA GLY A 70 26.80 -15.94 10.17
C GLY A 70 26.32 -14.80 9.26
N GLY A 71 26.00 -13.66 9.85
CA GLY A 71 26.22 -12.30 9.33
C GLY A 71 26.01 -11.96 7.84
N GLY A 72 25.11 -12.61 7.11
CA GLY A 72 24.81 -12.27 5.72
C GLY A 72 23.30 -12.34 5.44
N SER A 73 22.67 -11.17 5.30
CA SER A 73 21.24 -11.03 4.98
C SER A 73 20.99 -11.16 3.48
N GLY A 74 20.90 -12.41 2.99
CA GLY A 74 20.36 -12.69 1.65
C GLY A 74 18.83 -12.65 1.65
N GLY A 75 18.24 -11.45 1.72
CA GLY A 75 16.77 -11.24 1.73
C GLY A 75 16.18 -10.93 0.35
N TRP A 76 14.84 -10.93 0.24
CA TRP A 76 14.11 -10.62 -1.01
C TRP A 76 14.40 -9.21 -1.54
N ILE A 77 14.77 -8.25 -0.68
CA ILE A 77 15.22 -6.91 -1.09
C ILE A 77 16.54 -7.01 -1.88
N ASP A 78 17.49 -7.87 -1.48
CA ASP A 78 18.71 -8.13 -2.27
C ASP A 78 18.35 -8.79 -3.62
N HIS A 79 17.29 -9.60 -3.65
CA HIS A 79 16.76 -10.21 -4.85
C HIS A 79 16.02 -9.23 -5.78
N ILE A 80 15.31 -8.24 -5.22
CA ILE A 80 14.70 -7.13 -5.95
C ILE A 80 15.79 -6.21 -6.48
N LEU A 81 16.75 -5.81 -5.65
CA LEU A 81 17.87 -4.94 -6.02
C LEU A 81 18.75 -5.59 -7.11
N ARG A 82 18.96 -6.91 -7.05
CA ARG A 82 19.57 -7.69 -8.14
C ARG A 82 18.69 -7.72 -9.39
N ALA A 83 17.37 -7.84 -9.26
CA ALA A 83 16.44 -7.82 -10.39
C ALA A 83 16.34 -6.42 -11.06
N VAL A 84 16.63 -5.33 -10.32
CA VAL A 84 16.71 -3.95 -10.84
C VAL A 84 18.14 -3.46 -11.08
N GLY A 85 19.15 -4.34 -11.02
CA GLY A 85 20.52 -4.04 -11.45
C GLY A 85 21.32 -3.06 -10.59
N VAL A 86 20.92 -2.83 -9.33
CA VAL A 86 21.65 -1.92 -8.43
C VAL A 86 22.57 -2.74 -7.53
N GLY A 87 23.88 -2.62 -7.76
CA GLY A 87 24.93 -3.24 -6.95
C GLY A 87 25.57 -4.49 -7.58
N GLN A 88 26.61 -4.27 -8.39
CA GLN A 88 27.59 -5.32 -8.74
C GLN A 88 28.99 -4.75 -8.52
N PRO A 89 29.88 -5.44 -7.80
CA PRO A 89 31.23 -5.64 -8.27
C PRO A 89 31.28 -6.91 -9.12
N SER A 90 31.94 -6.77 -10.26
CA SER A 90 32.24 -7.78 -11.27
C SER A 90 32.76 -9.10 -10.69
N ALA A 91 32.15 -10.23 -11.08
CA ALA A 91 32.86 -11.43 -11.51
C ALA A 91 31.89 -12.42 -12.17
N SER A 92 32.09 -12.63 -13.47
CA SER A 92 31.50 -13.68 -14.28
C SER A 92 31.91 -15.08 -13.79
N THR A 93 30.96 -16.01 -13.67
CA THR A 93 31.16 -17.39 -14.18
C THR A 93 29.82 -18.09 -14.37
N GLY A 94 29.63 -18.66 -15.56
CA GLY A 94 28.37 -19.28 -15.97
C GLY A 94 28.10 -20.63 -15.31
N ARG A 95 26.83 -20.83 -14.93
CA ARG A 95 26.13 -22.11 -14.98
C ARG A 95 24.63 -21.84 -14.80
N GLY A 96 23.78 -22.45 -15.63
CA GLY A 96 22.32 -22.29 -15.56
C GLY A 96 21.78 -22.66 -14.18
N PHE A 97 21.16 -21.70 -13.51
CA PHE A 97 20.51 -21.88 -12.21
C PHE A 97 19.06 -22.32 -12.41
N ILE A 98 18.83 -23.62 -12.66
CA ILE A 98 17.58 -24.23 -12.22
C ILE A 98 17.77 -24.52 -10.73
N GLY A 99 17.51 -23.51 -9.90
CA GLY A 99 17.43 -23.69 -8.46
C GLY A 99 16.26 -24.61 -8.09
N PRO A 100 16.26 -25.21 -6.88
CA PRO A 100 15.14 -26.02 -6.39
C PRO A 100 13.83 -25.24 -6.50
N LEU A 101 12.73 -25.92 -6.84
CA LEU A 101 11.39 -25.32 -6.87
C LEU A 101 11.12 -24.61 -5.54
N PRO A 102 10.55 -23.38 -5.55
CA PRO A 102 10.21 -22.66 -4.34
C PRO A 102 9.31 -23.53 -3.45
N ARG A 103 9.67 -23.64 -2.17
CA ARG A 103 8.83 -24.33 -1.17
C ARG A 103 7.46 -23.63 -1.13
N PRO A 104 6.34 -24.36 -1.00
CA PRO A 104 5.02 -23.74 -0.85
C PRO A 104 5.03 -22.74 0.31
N ALA A 105 4.54 -21.54 0.02
CA ALA A 105 4.61 -20.41 0.93
C ALA A 105 3.90 -20.72 2.27
N GLY A 106 4.56 -20.38 3.38
CA GLY A 106 4.00 -20.53 4.72
C GLY A 106 2.79 -19.60 4.96
N PRO A 107 1.98 -19.82 6.01
CA PRO A 107 0.84 -18.96 6.34
C PRO A 107 1.22 -17.48 6.51
N SER A 108 2.39 -17.20 7.08
CA SER A 108 2.94 -15.84 7.20
C SER A 108 3.31 -15.24 5.85
N GLU A 109 3.91 -15.99 4.93
CA GLU A 109 4.23 -15.50 3.57
C GLU A 109 2.99 -15.22 2.70
N LYS A 110 1.82 -15.71 3.10
CA LYS A 110 0.52 -15.40 2.48
C LYS A 110 -0.18 -14.21 3.14
N PHE A 111 0.34 -13.73 4.27
CA PHE A 111 -0.23 -12.58 4.99
C PHE A 111 -0.10 -11.33 4.12
N GLY A 112 -1.24 -10.71 3.82
CA GLY A 112 -1.30 -9.52 2.95
C GLY A 112 -1.72 -9.80 1.51
N ASP A 113 -1.79 -11.06 1.06
CA ASP A 113 -2.45 -11.40 -0.21
C ASP A 113 -3.96 -11.59 0.01
N PRO A 114 -4.81 -10.62 -0.37
CA PRO A 114 -6.24 -10.71 -0.13
C PRO A 114 -6.90 -11.84 -0.95
N LEU A 115 -6.23 -12.37 -1.98
CA LEU A 115 -6.77 -13.46 -2.82
C LEU A 115 -6.61 -14.84 -2.17
N THR A 116 -5.74 -14.97 -1.17
CA THR A 116 -5.42 -16.27 -0.54
C THR A 116 -5.58 -16.26 0.97
N ALA A 117 -5.36 -15.13 1.65
CA ALA A 117 -5.54 -14.99 3.08
C ALA A 117 -7.02 -14.69 3.44
N PRO A 118 -7.68 -15.52 4.26
CA PRO A 118 -9.03 -15.22 4.73
C PRO A 118 -9.03 -14.11 5.78
N LEU A 119 -10.13 -13.34 5.81
CA LEU A 119 -10.44 -12.39 6.86
C LEU A 119 -10.50 -13.11 8.24
N PRO A 120 -10.23 -12.39 9.33
CA PRO A 120 -10.33 -12.96 10.67
C PRO A 120 -11.77 -13.40 10.97
N ARG A 121 -11.92 -14.38 11.86
CA ARG A 121 -13.26 -14.80 12.36
C ARG A 121 -13.79 -13.78 13.37
N ALA A 122 -14.20 -12.61 12.89
CA ALA A 122 -14.70 -11.49 13.69
C ALA A 122 -16.14 -11.15 13.28
N PRO A 123 -17.18 -11.61 14.00
CA PRO A 123 -18.58 -11.48 13.58
C PRO A 123 -19.10 -10.03 13.57
N ASN A 124 -18.48 -9.15 14.36
CA ASN A 124 -18.83 -7.72 14.41
C ASN A 124 -18.01 -6.87 13.42
N LEU A 125 -17.12 -7.49 12.63
CA LEU A 125 -16.33 -6.78 11.63
C LEU A 125 -17.24 -6.29 10.50
N LYS A 126 -17.07 -5.02 10.14
CA LYS A 126 -17.68 -4.38 8.98
C LYS A 126 -16.57 -3.83 8.09
N ILE A 127 -16.72 -3.99 6.79
CA ILE A 127 -15.74 -3.57 5.78
C ILE A 127 -16.40 -2.55 4.88
N TYR A 128 -15.79 -1.37 4.78
CA TYR A 128 -16.20 -0.30 3.87
C TYR A 128 -15.10 -0.11 2.84
N CYS A 129 -15.40 -0.37 1.58
CA CYS A 129 -14.47 -0.22 0.48
C CYS A 129 -14.70 1.14 -0.19
N LEU A 130 -13.83 2.09 0.17
CA LEU A 130 -13.89 3.48 -0.27
C LEU A 130 -12.85 3.67 -1.37
N TYR A 131 -13.28 3.96 -2.60
CA TYR A 131 -12.34 4.18 -3.70
C TYR A 131 -12.91 5.06 -4.81
N GLY A 132 -12.02 5.68 -5.56
CA GLY A 132 -12.35 6.53 -6.69
C GLY A 132 -12.62 5.73 -7.95
N VAL A 133 -13.50 6.24 -8.81
CA VAL A 133 -13.85 5.64 -10.11
C VAL A 133 -14.04 6.73 -11.17
N GLY A 134 -14.09 6.35 -12.44
CA GLY A 134 -14.35 7.27 -13.55
C GLY A 134 -13.14 8.04 -14.04
N LYS A 135 -11.94 7.77 -13.50
CA LYS A 135 -10.68 8.35 -13.99
C LYS A 135 -9.93 7.33 -14.85
N PRO A 136 -9.48 7.68 -16.07
CA PRO A 136 -8.69 6.77 -16.89
C PRO A 136 -7.41 6.33 -16.17
N THR A 137 -7.23 5.03 -16.00
CA THR A 137 -6.06 4.41 -15.35
C THR A 137 -5.31 3.49 -16.30
N GLU A 138 -4.00 3.58 -16.31
CA GLU A 138 -3.12 2.75 -17.14
C GLU A 138 -3.25 1.25 -16.81
N ARG A 139 -3.35 0.40 -17.83
CA ARG A 139 -3.55 -1.05 -17.70
C ARG A 139 -2.53 -1.90 -18.45
N ALA A 140 -2.03 -1.40 -19.57
CA ALA A 140 -1.06 -2.08 -20.41
C ALA A 140 -0.24 -1.07 -21.21
N TYR A 141 1.01 -1.45 -21.51
CA TYR A 141 1.96 -0.62 -22.24
C TYR A 141 2.47 -1.38 -23.47
N ARG A 142 2.71 -0.65 -24.56
CA ARG A 142 3.35 -1.14 -25.78
C ARG A 142 4.81 -0.75 -25.73
N TYR A 143 5.70 -1.74 -25.80
CA TYR A 143 7.14 -1.51 -25.82
C TYR A 143 7.72 -1.85 -27.19
N VAL A 144 8.72 -1.08 -27.59
CA VAL A 144 9.59 -1.34 -28.73
C VAL A 144 11.00 -1.65 -28.26
N HIS A 145 11.68 -2.54 -28.97
CA HIS A 145 13.07 -2.86 -28.74
C HIS A 145 13.98 -1.81 -29.41
N ARG A 146 14.99 -1.32 -28.69
CA ARG A 146 15.98 -0.34 -29.16
C ARG A 146 17.36 -0.99 -29.27
N PRO A 147 17.72 -1.55 -30.44
CA PRO A 147 19.04 -2.12 -30.64
C PRO A 147 20.10 -1.00 -30.51
N GLY A 148 21.20 -1.29 -29.81
CA GLY A 148 22.27 -0.31 -29.56
C GLY A 148 22.20 0.43 -28.23
N GLN A 149 21.18 0.17 -27.39
CA GLN A 149 21.13 0.66 -26.01
C GLN A 149 21.04 -0.52 -25.02
N PRO A 150 22.16 -1.21 -24.71
CA PRO A 150 22.15 -2.40 -23.84
C PRO A 150 21.63 -2.10 -22.42
N GLU A 151 21.83 -0.88 -21.92
CA GLU A 151 21.33 -0.43 -20.61
C GLU A 151 19.81 -0.16 -20.60
N ARG A 152 19.20 0.11 -21.76
CA ARG A 152 17.76 0.40 -21.90
C ARG A 152 17.22 -0.18 -23.21
N PRO A 153 17.17 -1.52 -23.34
CA PRO A 153 16.86 -2.21 -24.59
C PRO A 153 15.38 -2.09 -24.98
N PHE A 154 14.52 -1.62 -24.09
CA PHE A 154 13.10 -1.38 -24.35
C PHE A 154 12.72 0.07 -24.06
N ALA A 155 11.83 0.62 -24.86
CA ALA A 155 11.19 1.91 -24.63
C ALA A 155 9.70 1.82 -24.91
N LEU A 156 8.92 2.69 -24.27
CA LEU A 156 7.51 2.84 -24.58
C LEU A 156 7.35 3.29 -26.03
N ASP A 157 6.49 2.61 -26.77
CA ASP A 157 6.16 2.95 -28.15
C ASP A 157 5.14 4.08 -28.19
N VAL A 158 5.62 5.31 -28.08
CA VAL A 158 4.78 6.51 -28.10
C VAL A 158 4.15 6.78 -29.47
N SER A 159 4.56 6.07 -30.53
CA SER A 159 4.01 6.23 -31.88
C SER A 159 2.68 5.51 -32.07
N VAL A 160 2.35 4.56 -31.18
CA VAL A 160 1.12 3.77 -31.29
C VAL A 160 -0.06 4.54 -30.71
N HIS A 161 -1.03 4.82 -31.58
CA HIS A 161 -2.31 5.44 -31.25
C HIS A 161 -3.47 4.67 -31.87
N GLY A 162 -4.65 4.78 -31.26
CA GLY A 162 -5.90 4.21 -31.77
C GLY A 162 -6.28 2.87 -31.13
N ARG A 163 -7.54 2.45 -31.32
CA ARG A 163 -8.14 1.25 -30.70
C ARG A 163 -8.02 1.22 -29.17
N GLY A 164 -8.21 2.38 -28.52
CA GLY A 164 -8.10 2.50 -27.06
C GLY A 164 -6.67 2.60 -26.53
N VAL A 165 -5.70 2.87 -27.40
CA VAL A 165 -4.29 3.11 -27.04
C VAL A 165 -3.92 4.58 -27.31
N GLU A 166 -3.30 5.23 -26.34
CA GLU A 166 -2.75 6.58 -26.45
C GLU A 166 -1.27 6.58 -26.09
N ARG A 167 -0.39 6.98 -27.01
CA ARG A 167 1.08 7.01 -26.81
C ARG A 167 1.62 5.66 -26.28
N GLY A 168 1.11 4.55 -26.81
CA GLY A 168 1.48 3.21 -26.39
C GLY A 168 0.86 2.74 -25.07
N VAL A 169 0.01 3.54 -24.42
CA VAL A 169 -0.66 3.21 -23.15
C VAL A 169 -2.12 2.84 -23.40
N THR A 170 -2.56 1.71 -22.86
CA THR A 170 -3.97 1.33 -22.81
C THR A 170 -4.52 1.67 -21.43
N SER A 171 -5.61 2.41 -21.37
CA SER A 171 -6.26 2.79 -20.11
C SER A 171 -7.60 2.09 -19.92
N VAL A 172 -8.00 1.90 -18.67
CA VAL A 172 -9.28 1.34 -18.23
C VAL A 172 -9.86 2.23 -17.11
N ASP A 173 -11.07 1.93 -16.65
CA ASP A 173 -11.65 2.63 -15.49
C ASP A 173 -10.86 2.38 -14.20
N GLY A 174 -10.78 3.39 -13.33
CA GLY A 174 -10.07 3.37 -12.05
C GLY A 174 -9.98 4.76 -11.41
N ASP A 175 -8.96 4.96 -10.58
CA ASP A 175 -8.71 6.22 -9.84
C ASP A 175 -7.53 7.04 -10.41
N GLY A 176 -7.10 6.77 -11.65
CA GLY A 176 -5.93 7.37 -12.29
C GLY A 176 -4.61 6.63 -12.04
N SER A 177 -4.51 5.79 -11.00
CA SER A 177 -3.29 5.01 -10.68
C SER A 177 -3.55 3.51 -10.60
N ILE A 178 -4.64 3.12 -9.94
CA ILE A 178 -5.04 1.75 -9.67
C ILE A 178 -6.30 1.41 -10.50
N PRO A 179 -6.27 0.34 -11.31
CA PRO A 179 -7.41 -0.02 -12.14
C PRO A 179 -8.55 -0.56 -11.29
N LEU A 180 -9.79 -0.35 -11.73
CA LEU A 180 -11.01 -0.73 -11.01
C LEU A 180 -11.05 -2.20 -10.58
N VAL A 181 -10.49 -3.10 -11.39
CA VAL A 181 -10.36 -4.53 -11.03
C VAL A 181 -9.58 -4.73 -9.73
N SER A 182 -8.54 -3.93 -9.49
CA SER A 182 -7.73 -4.02 -8.27
C SER A 182 -8.41 -3.32 -7.09
N LEU A 183 -9.07 -2.18 -7.33
CA LEU A 183 -9.79 -1.43 -6.30
C LEU A 183 -10.96 -2.21 -5.72
N GLY A 184 -11.76 -2.83 -6.59
CA GLY A 184 -13.10 -3.28 -6.22
C GLY A 184 -13.32 -4.80 -6.21
N TYR A 185 -12.45 -5.62 -6.82
CA TYR A 185 -12.72 -7.06 -6.99
C TYR A 185 -12.97 -7.79 -5.66
N MET A 186 -12.14 -7.52 -4.65
CA MET A 186 -12.27 -8.19 -3.35
C MET A 186 -13.59 -7.83 -2.68
N CYS A 187 -13.94 -6.55 -2.69
CA CYS A 187 -15.16 -6.06 -2.09
C CYS A 187 -16.41 -6.50 -2.85
N ALA A 188 -16.35 -6.60 -4.18
CA ALA A 188 -17.48 -6.98 -5.01
C ALA A 188 -17.73 -8.49 -5.03
N SER A 189 -16.72 -9.32 -4.75
CA SER A 189 -16.79 -10.76 -5.04
C SER A 189 -15.89 -11.60 -4.13
N GLY A 190 -14.64 -11.17 -3.90
CA GLY A 190 -13.66 -11.93 -3.12
C GLY A 190 -14.06 -12.16 -1.65
N TRP A 191 -14.74 -11.21 -1.02
CA TRP A 191 -15.19 -11.27 0.38
C TRP A 191 -16.72 -11.40 0.53
N ARG A 192 -17.45 -11.62 -0.57
CA ARG A 192 -18.92 -11.76 -0.58
C ARG A 192 -19.36 -13.21 -0.79
N ASP A 193 -20.67 -13.43 -0.73
CA ASP A 193 -21.35 -14.65 -1.20
C ASP A 193 -20.78 -15.95 -0.62
N GLY A 194 -20.65 -16.01 0.71
CA GLY A 194 -20.14 -17.21 1.38
C GLY A 194 -18.69 -17.55 1.02
N SER A 195 -17.92 -16.56 0.57
CA SER A 195 -16.51 -16.74 0.23
C SER A 195 -15.74 -17.35 1.40
N ARG A 196 -14.89 -18.34 1.09
CA ARG A 196 -13.91 -18.89 2.04
C ARG A 196 -12.97 -17.83 2.63
N LEU A 197 -12.84 -16.69 1.94
CA LEU A 197 -12.02 -15.57 2.35
C LEU A 197 -12.75 -14.64 3.34
N ASN A 198 -14.04 -14.85 3.60
CA ASN A 198 -14.81 -14.14 4.62
C ASN A 198 -15.54 -15.14 5.54
N PRO A 199 -14.80 -15.88 6.39
CA PRO A 199 -15.36 -16.99 7.17
C PRO A 199 -16.36 -16.56 8.26
N ALA A 200 -16.32 -15.30 8.71
CA ALA A 200 -17.27 -14.77 9.67
C ALA A 200 -18.47 -14.06 9.03
N GLY A 201 -18.52 -13.97 7.70
CA GLY A 201 -19.60 -13.27 7.01
C GLY A 201 -19.65 -11.77 7.34
N ALA A 202 -18.49 -11.14 7.52
CA ALA A 202 -18.38 -9.70 7.75
C ALA A 202 -19.15 -8.93 6.68
N GLU A 203 -19.92 -7.92 7.10
CA GLU A 203 -20.67 -7.06 6.19
C GLU A 203 -19.68 -6.26 5.33
N VAL A 204 -19.84 -6.29 4.01
CA VAL A 204 -19.01 -5.52 3.08
C VAL A 204 -19.89 -4.51 2.37
N LYS A 205 -19.51 -3.23 2.36
CA LYS A 205 -20.16 -2.17 1.59
C LYS A 205 -19.17 -1.51 0.64
N ILE A 206 -19.57 -1.33 -0.61
CA ILE A 206 -18.80 -0.57 -1.59
C ILE A 206 -19.33 0.87 -1.61
N VAL A 207 -18.43 1.85 -1.51
CA VAL A 207 -18.77 3.26 -1.64
C VAL A 207 -17.80 3.88 -2.64
N GLU A 208 -18.27 4.04 -3.86
CA GLU A 208 -17.49 4.63 -4.94
C GLU A 208 -17.61 6.16 -4.94
N TYR A 209 -16.52 6.83 -5.33
CA TYR A 209 -16.47 8.27 -5.51
C TYR A 209 -16.16 8.58 -6.97
N ASN A 210 -17.16 9.00 -7.73
CA ASN A 210 -16.99 9.33 -9.13
C ASN A 210 -16.12 10.58 -9.29
N HIS A 211 -15.03 10.47 -10.05
CA HIS A 211 -14.07 11.53 -10.25
C HIS A 211 -14.70 12.70 -11.00
N ARG A 212 -14.72 13.87 -10.34
CA ARG A 212 -15.19 15.14 -10.92
C ARG A 212 -14.07 16.16 -10.91
N ALA A 213 -13.41 16.35 -12.05
CA ALA A 213 -12.43 17.42 -12.22
C ALA A 213 -13.11 18.79 -12.12
N MET A 214 -12.43 19.75 -11.49
CA MET A 214 -12.87 21.14 -11.51
C MET A 214 -12.65 21.74 -12.90
N SER A 215 -13.63 22.50 -13.38
CA SER A 215 -13.51 23.21 -14.64
C SER A 215 -12.50 24.35 -14.51
N LEU A 216 -11.75 24.64 -15.59
CA LEU A 216 -10.67 25.63 -15.65
C LEU A 216 -11.06 27.04 -15.18
N TRP A 217 -12.35 27.39 -15.27
CA TRP A 217 -12.89 28.68 -14.81
C TRP A 217 -13.05 28.83 -13.28
N GLY A 218 -12.85 27.75 -12.51
CA GLY A 218 -13.08 27.70 -11.06
C GLY A 218 -11.82 27.86 -10.18
N GLY A 219 -10.71 28.34 -10.72
CA GLY A 219 -9.49 28.60 -9.93
C GLY A 219 -8.51 27.43 -9.85
N GLY A 220 -7.98 27.01 -11.00
CA GLY A 220 -6.64 26.40 -11.16
C GLY A 220 -6.48 24.94 -10.73
N ILE A 221 -5.67 24.19 -11.52
CA ILE A 221 -4.75 23.05 -11.26
C ILE A 221 -4.96 22.03 -10.12
N GLN A 222 -5.71 22.33 -9.06
CA GLN A 222 -6.12 21.40 -8.01
C GLN A 222 -7.39 20.67 -8.42
N GLU A 223 -7.39 19.35 -8.24
CA GLU A 223 -8.59 18.56 -8.39
C GLU A 223 -9.58 18.92 -7.27
N GLY A 224 -10.86 19.03 -7.64
CA GLY A 224 -11.86 19.63 -6.75
C GLY A 224 -12.25 18.79 -5.55
N ARG A 225 -13.15 19.36 -4.74
CA ARG A 225 -13.74 18.76 -3.53
C ARG A 225 -14.38 17.38 -3.72
N PHE A 226 -14.56 16.95 -4.97
CA PHE A 226 -15.17 15.69 -5.36
C PHE A 226 -14.24 14.85 -6.25
N SER A 227 -12.92 15.04 -6.13
CA SER A 227 -11.96 14.21 -6.86
C SER A 227 -12.04 12.76 -6.40
N GLY A 228 -12.09 11.84 -7.36
CA GLY A 228 -11.90 10.40 -7.17
C GLY A 228 -10.52 9.95 -7.64
N ASP A 229 -9.54 10.85 -7.72
CA ASP A 229 -8.16 10.50 -8.01
C ASP A 229 -7.49 9.80 -6.82
N HIS A 230 -6.55 8.90 -7.13
CA HIS A 230 -5.81 8.10 -6.17
C HIS A 230 -5.29 8.87 -4.94
N VAL A 231 -4.73 10.07 -5.14
CA VAL A 231 -4.17 10.88 -4.04
C VAL A 231 -5.20 11.87 -3.53
N ASN A 232 -5.90 12.57 -4.44
CA ASN A 232 -6.79 13.66 -4.05
C ASN A 232 -8.13 13.20 -3.46
N ILE A 233 -8.45 11.89 -3.51
CA ILE A 233 -9.62 11.33 -2.85
C ILE A 233 -9.64 11.58 -1.34
N MET A 234 -8.48 11.77 -0.70
CA MET A 234 -8.41 12.13 0.72
C MET A 234 -9.00 13.52 1.02
N GLY A 235 -9.06 14.40 0.02
CA GLY A 235 -9.75 15.70 0.10
C GLY A 235 -11.21 15.66 -0.38
N ASN A 236 -11.71 14.48 -0.77
CA ASN A 236 -13.08 14.33 -1.23
C ASN A 236 -14.05 14.46 -0.04
N HIS A 237 -14.95 15.43 -0.12
CA HIS A 237 -15.83 15.75 1.00
C HIS A 237 -16.80 14.61 1.32
N GLU A 238 -17.34 13.93 0.30
CA GLU A 238 -18.23 12.78 0.50
C GLU A 238 -17.47 11.60 1.15
N MET A 239 -16.17 11.46 0.84
CA MET A 239 -15.33 10.42 1.44
C MET A 239 -15.06 10.71 2.90
N ILE A 240 -14.70 11.95 3.22
CA ILE A 240 -14.49 12.42 4.59
C ILE A 240 -15.78 12.25 5.40
N GLU A 241 -16.94 12.64 4.86
CA GLU A 241 -18.26 12.44 5.49
C GLU A 241 -18.52 10.96 5.77
N THR A 242 -18.28 10.07 4.78
CA THR A 242 -18.46 8.63 4.96
C THR A 242 -17.53 8.08 6.05
N VAL A 243 -16.27 8.51 6.09
CA VAL A 243 -15.33 8.11 7.15
C VAL A 243 -15.84 8.56 8.52
N LEU A 244 -16.31 9.80 8.64
CA LEU A 244 -16.87 10.35 9.88
C LEU A 244 -18.10 9.57 10.34
N GLU A 245 -19.03 9.24 9.45
CA GLU A 245 -20.19 8.39 9.76
C GLU A 245 -19.77 7.01 10.29
N VAL A 246 -18.78 6.38 9.65
CA VAL A 246 -18.28 5.07 10.08
C VAL A 246 -17.63 5.13 11.45
N VAL A 247 -16.73 6.08 11.70
CA VAL A 247 -15.95 6.13 12.95
C VAL A 247 -16.75 6.65 14.15
N THR A 248 -17.82 7.43 13.91
CA THR A 248 -18.70 7.93 14.98
C THR A 248 -19.82 6.96 15.37
N GLY A 249 -19.81 5.73 14.83
CA GLY A 249 -20.78 4.69 15.16
C GLY A 249 -22.06 4.71 14.31
N HIS A 250 -22.15 5.61 13.32
CA HIS A 250 -23.28 5.72 12.38
C HIS A 250 -23.06 4.92 11.08
N GLY A 251 -22.01 4.11 10.98
CA GLY A 251 -21.67 3.35 9.76
C GLY A 251 -22.75 2.37 9.27
N SER A 252 -23.68 1.94 10.14
CA SER A 252 -24.85 1.18 9.69
C SER A 252 -25.70 1.95 8.68
N GLY A 253 -25.76 3.27 8.79
CA GLY A 253 -26.50 4.16 7.88
C GLY A 253 -25.85 4.36 6.52
N VAL A 254 -24.52 4.19 6.41
CA VAL A 254 -23.78 4.32 5.15
C VAL A 254 -24.34 3.35 4.12
N GLN A 255 -24.81 3.88 2.99
CA GLN A 255 -25.38 3.08 1.91
C GLN A 255 -24.30 2.62 0.93
N GLU A 256 -24.51 1.45 0.33
CA GLU A 256 -23.69 1.00 -0.79
C GLU A 256 -23.98 1.85 -2.03
N ARG A 257 -22.91 2.39 -2.64
CA ARG A 257 -22.96 3.23 -3.85
C ARG A 257 -21.96 2.69 -4.86
N ILE A 258 -22.47 2.25 -6.01
CA ILE A 258 -21.67 1.69 -7.11
C ILE A 258 -22.11 2.39 -8.39
N TYR A 259 -21.20 3.12 -9.02
CA TYR A 259 -21.34 3.77 -10.32
C TYR A 259 -20.66 2.97 -11.44
N SER A 260 -19.63 2.19 -11.10
CA SER A 260 -18.76 1.50 -12.02
C SER A 260 -19.26 0.11 -12.45
N GLY A 261 -18.59 -0.48 -13.44
CA GLY A 261 -18.80 -1.87 -13.87
C GLY A 261 -18.18 -2.94 -12.96
N VAL A 262 -17.79 -2.61 -11.72
CA VAL A 262 -17.00 -3.50 -10.84
C VAL A 262 -17.59 -4.90 -10.66
N ARG A 263 -18.92 -5.02 -10.52
CA ARG A 263 -19.58 -6.33 -10.35
C ARG A 263 -19.42 -7.19 -11.60
N GLN A 264 -19.59 -6.61 -12.78
CA GLN A 264 -19.43 -7.31 -14.07
C GLN A 264 -17.98 -7.75 -14.27
N ILE A 265 -17.01 -6.88 -13.93
CA ILE A 265 -15.59 -7.21 -13.95
C ILE A 265 -15.30 -8.39 -13.00
N ALA A 266 -15.86 -8.35 -11.78
CA ALA A 266 -15.62 -9.38 -10.78
C ALA A 266 -16.22 -10.74 -11.18
N ASP A 267 -17.40 -10.74 -11.82
CA ASP A 267 -18.01 -11.93 -12.39
C ASP A 267 -17.17 -12.50 -13.53
N ASN A 268 -16.66 -11.65 -14.42
CA ASN A 268 -15.78 -12.07 -15.50
C ASN A 268 -14.47 -12.69 -14.98
N VAL A 269 -13.86 -12.11 -13.96
CA VAL A 269 -12.67 -12.68 -13.30
C VAL A 269 -13.00 -14.05 -12.70
N ARG A 270 -14.13 -14.18 -12.02
CA ARG A 270 -14.59 -15.46 -11.45
C ARG A 270 -14.78 -16.52 -12.54
N ARG A 271 -15.51 -16.20 -13.62
CA ARG A 271 -15.71 -17.10 -14.77
C ARG A 271 -14.40 -17.54 -15.39
N LEU A 272 -13.47 -16.61 -15.66
CA LEU A 272 -12.16 -16.92 -16.24
C LEU A 272 -11.31 -17.81 -15.32
N ARG A 273 -11.36 -17.57 -14.01
CA ARG A 273 -10.67 -18.39 -13.01
C ARG A 273 -11.23 -19.81 -12.99
N ASP A 274 -12.55 -19.95 -13.02
CA ASP A 274 -13.21 -21.25 -12.93
C ASP A 274 -13.00 -22.05 -14.23
N ALA A 275 -13.06 -21.39 -15.40
CA ALA A 275 -12.70 -21.99 -16.68
C ALA A 275 -11.27 -22.55 -16.69
N ARG A 276 -10.29 -21.80 -16.16
CA ARG A 276 -8.89 -22.25 -16.04
C ARG A 276 -8.70 -23.44 -15.10
N ARG A 277 -9.59 -23.61 -14.12
CA ARG A 277 -9.56 -24.72 -13.16
C ARG A 277 -10.24 -25.97 -13.72
N GLY A 278 -11.30 -25.82 -14.51
CA GLY A 278 -11.99 -26.93 -15.16
C GLY A 278 -11.22 -27.56 -16.34
N THR A 279 -10.21 -26.87 -16.86
CA THR A 279 -9.29 -27.38 -17.90
C THR A 279 -8.05 -28.10 -17.36
N ARG A 280 -7.98 -28.39 -16.05
CA ARG A 280 -6.89 -29.14 -15.42
C ARG A 280 -7.35 -30.52 -14.94
#